data_AF-A8Y9U5-F1
#
_entry.id   AF-A8Y9U5-F1
#
_cell.length_a   1.000
_cell.length_b   1.000
_cell.length_c   1.000
_cell.angle_alpha   90.00
_cell.angle_beta   90.00
_cell.angle_gamma   90.00
#
_symmetry.space_group_name_H-M   'P 1'
#
loop_
_entity.id
_entity.type
_entity.pdbx_description
1 polymer ?
#
loop_
_entity_poly.entity_id
_entity_poly.type
_entity_poly.pdbx_seq_one_letter_code
_entity_poly.pdbx_strand_id
1 'polypeptide(L)'
;MINLEFTEEEKNSLYYERFHHPHPRVQLKMEVLWLKSQKIPHKKICQLAGISTNTLLTYLRDYQEGGIEKLKEINFYRPKSELESQRETLKKYFEKNPPATINEAVYRIEELTGIKRSPTQVRKFLKSLGMKCLKIGSLPSKADPDEQEDYKEKKLEPRLNEAKEGKRAVFFVDAAHFVMGAFLGFVWCFERLFVKSPSGRKRFNVLGALNAITHEVILVTNDTYITATQVCELLEK
;
A
#
# COMPACT_ATOMS: atom_id res chain seq x y z
N MET A 1 36.33 -1.03 -40.18
CA MET A 1 35.49 0.18 -40.05
C MET A 1 34.20 -0.10 -40.81
N ILE A 2 33.03 0.16 -40.23
CA ILE A 2 31.77 0.08 -40.97
C ILE A 2 31.69 1.36 -41.82
N ASN A 3 31.75 1.20 -43.15
CA ASN A 3 31.53 2.27 -44.11
C ASN A 3 30.08 2.17 -44.57
N LEU A 4 29.30 3.23 -44.31
CA LEU A 4 27.92 3.35 -44.72
C LEU A 4 27.84 4.50 -45.72
N GLU A 5 27.12 4.25 -46.81
CA GLU A 5 26.73 5.28 -47.76
C GLU A 5 25.34 5.78 -47.36
N PHE A 6 25.15 7.09 -47.36
CA PHE A 6 23.89 7.74 -47.01
C PHE A 6 23.41 8.54 -48.20
N THR A 7 22.15 8.34 -48.60
CA THR A 7 21.47 9.17 -49.60
C THR A 7 21.15 10.55 -49.02
N GLU A 8 20.93 11.55 -49.87
CA GLU A 8 20.57 12.91 -49.41
C GLU A 8 19.22 12.94 -48.67
N GLU A 9 18.28 12.08 -49.05
CA GLU A 9 16.98 11.92 -48.38
C GLU A 9 17.14 11.36 -46.95
N GLU A 10 18.03 10.38 -46.77
CA GLU A 10 18.35 9.83 -45.46
C GLU A 10 19.06 10.85 -44.57
N LYS A 11 19.98 11.67 -45.13
CA LYS A 11 20.64 12.74 -44.37
C LYS A 11 19.66 13.79 -43.86
N ASN A 12 18.69 14.18 -44.68
CA ASN A 12 17.64 15.11 -44.29
C ASN A 12 16.72 14.51 -43.23
N SER A 13 16.37 13.23 -43.37
CA SER A 13 15.55 12.51 -42.40
C SER A 13 16.26 12.37 -41.04
N LEU A 14 17.55 12.00 -41.05
CA LEU A 14 18.38 11.92 -39.84
C LEU A 14 18.52 13.29 -39.16
N TYR A 15 18.69 14.36 -39.94
CA TYR A 15 18.78 15.73 -39.41
C TYR A 15 17.49 16.17 -38.72
N TYR A 16 16.34 15.90 -39.35
CA TYR A 16 15.02 16.23 -38.81
C TYR A 16 14.72 15.42 -37.54
N GLU A 17 14.86 14.10 -37.60
CA GLU A 17 14.54 13.18 -36.50
C GLU A 17 15.46 13.38 -35.28
N ARG A 18 16.68 13.91 -35.47
CA ARG A 18 17.58 14.28 -34.36
C ARG A 18 16.92 15.24 -33.37
N PHE A 19 16.07 16.15 -33.82
CA PHE A 19 15.45 17.16 -32.96
C PHE A 19 13.97 16.90 -32.68
N HIS A 20 13.30 16.15 -33.56
CA HIS A 20 11.84 16.02 -33.53
C HIS A 20 11.32 14.65 -33.11
N HIS A 21 12.18 13.63 -32.98
CA HIS A 21 11.72 12.33 -32.50
C HIS A 21 11.30 12.40 -31.01
N PRO A 22 10.16 11.83 -30.58
CA PRO A 22 9.66 11.99 -29.20
C PRO A 22 10.56 11.39 -28.12
N HIS A 23 11.40 10.42 -28.46
CA HIS A 23 12.26 9.71 -27.50
C HIS A 23 13.75 10.13 -27.58
N PRO A 24 14.38 10.62 -26.49
CA PRO A 24 15.75 11.13 -26.50
C PRO A 24 16.83 10.11 -26.94
N ARG A 25 16.68 8.83 -26.58
CA ARG A 25 17.60 7.78 -27.05
C ARG A 25 17.63 7.64 -28.58
N VAL A 26 16.50 7.86 -29.24
CA VAL A 26 16.43 7.78 -30.70
C VAL A 26 17.00 9.05 -31.31
N GLN A 27 16.70 10.23 -30.75
CA GLN A 27 17.37 11.48 -31.14
C GLN A 27 18.90 11.36 -31.13
N LEU A 28 19.47 10.75 -30.08
CA LEU A 28 20.91 10.49 -29.97
C LEU A 28 21.41 9.50 -31.05
N LYS A 29 20.65 8.44 -31.36
CA LYS A 29 20.97 7.53 -32.47
C LYS A 29 21.00 8.27 -33.81
N MET A 30 20.01 9.14 -34.06
CA MET A 30 19.91 9.95 -35.28
C MET A 30 21.06 10.95 -35.38
N GLU A 31 21.43 11.60 -34.27
CA GLU A 31 22.59 12.50 -34.20
C GLU A 31 23.89 11.78 -34.57
N VAL A 32 24.11 10.61 -33.98
CA VAL A 32 25.34 9.83 -34.19
C VAL A 32 25.48 9.41 -35.65
N LEU A 33 24.39 9.03 -36.32
CA LEU A 33 24.41 8.68 -37.73
C LEU A 33 24.46 9.87 -38.66
N TRP A 34 23.84 10.99 -38.31
CA TRP A 34 24.04 12.25 -39.03
C TRP A 34 25.50 12.69 -38.97
N LEU A 35 26.16 12.63 -37.80
CA LEU A 35 27.59 12.93 -37.68
C LEU A 35 28.47 11.95 -38.49
N LYS A 36 28.04 10.69 -38.60
CA LYS A 36 28.71 9.69 -39.44
C LYS A 36 28.54 10.00 -40.94
N SER A 37 27.39 10.50 -41.38
CA SER A 37 27.14 10.87 -42.79
C SER A 37 27.97 12.09 -43.23
N GLN A 38 28.39 12.95 -42.28
CA GLN A 38 29.34 14.05 -42.48
C GLN A 38 30.82 13.60 -42.53
N LYS A 39 31.08 12.28 -42.58
CA LYS A 39 32.43 11.67 -42.66
C LYS A 39 33.35 11.99 -41.46
N ILE A 40 32.77 12.28 -40.29
CA ILE A 40 33.55 12.53 -39.06
C ILE A 40 34.16 11.21 -38.55
N PRO A 41 35.42 11.20 -38.06
CA PRO A 41 36.03 10.01 -37.47
C PRO A 41 35.28 9.51 -36.22
N HIS A 42 35.17 8.18 -36.06
CA HIS A 42 34.43 7.55 -34.95
C HIS A 42 34.81 8.07 -33.57
N LYS A 43 36.11 8.28 -33.31
CA LYS A 43 36.62 8.79 -32.04
C LYS A 43 36.04 10.16 -31.69
N LYS A 44 35.87 11.02 -32.70
CA LYS A 44 35.33 12.37 -32.54
C LYS A 44 33.81 12.36 -32.40
N ILE A 45 33.11 11.44 -33.09
CA ILE A 45 31.68 11.20 -32.90
C ILE A 45 31.39 10.75 -31.45
N CYS A 46 32.13 9.76 -30.94
CA CYS A 46 32.00 9.30 -29.56
C CYS A 46 32.20 10.43 -28.54
N GLN A 47 33.17 11.32 -28.80
CA GLN A 47 33.43 12.49 -27.94
C GLN A 47 32.30 13.52 -27.97
N LEU A 48 31.77 13.83 -29.17
CA LEU A 48 30.70 14.81 -29.33
C LEU A 48 29.36 14.32 -28.77
N ALA A 49 29.02 13.05 -29.00
CA ALA A 49 27.75 12.45 -28.57
C ALA A 49 27.81 11.85 -27.14
N GLY A 50 28.98 11.82 -26.51
CA GLY A 50 29.16 11.26 -25.16
C GLY A 50 28.90 9.75 -25.06
N ILE A 51 29.23 8.98 -26.10
CA ILE A 51 28.98 7.53 -26.18
C ILE A 51 30.27 6.71 -26.27
N SER A 52 30.17 5.43 -25.90
CA SER A 52 31.28 4.48 -26.08
C SER A 52 31.41 4.02 -27.54
N THR A 53 32.60 3.58 -27.95
CA THR A 53 32.84 3.00 -29.28
C THR A 53 31.95 1.78 -29.55
N ASN A 54 31.66 0.98 -28.53
CA ASN A 54 30.77 -0.19 -28.67
C ASN A 54 29.34 0.24 -28.98
N THR A 55 28.84 1.27 -28.29
CA THR A 55 27.51 1.85 -28.54
C THR A 55 27.39 2.41 -29.96
N LEU A 56 28.42 3.11 -30.44
CA LEU A 56 28.49 3.60 -31.82
C LEU A 56 28.39 2.44 -32.82
N LEU A 57 29.13 1.35 -32.60
CA LEU A 57 29.09 0.18 -33.47
C LEU A 57 27.71 -0.50 -33.48
N THR A 58 27.03 -0.57 -32.32
CA THR A 58 25.65 -1.07 -32.26
C THR A 58 24.72 -0.22 -33.13
N TYR A 59 24.78 1.11 -33.04
CA TYR A 59 23.91 1.98 -33.85
C TYR A 59 24.18 1.87 -35.35
N LEU A 60 25.45 1.71 -35.74
CA LEU A 60 25.82 1.49 -37.14
C LEU A 60 25.29 0.16 -37.67
N ARG A 61 25.28 -0.90 -36.84
CA ARG A 61 24.71 -2.20 -37.19
C ARG A 61 23.18 -2.15 -37.27
N ASP A 62 22.52 -1.52 -36.30
CA ASP A 62 21.06 -1.30 -36.32
C ASP A 62 20.64 -0.62 -37.64
N TYR A 63 21.38 0.40 -38.07
CA TYR A 63 21.13 1.08 -39.36
C TYR A 63 21.40 0.18 -40.56
N GLN A 64 22.46 -0.62 -40.54
CA GLN A 64 22.79 -1.53 -41.64
C GLN A 64 21.76 -2.65 -41.81
N GLU A 65 21.11 -3.10 -40.72
CA GLU A 65 20.10 -4.16 -40.76
C GLU A 65 18.72 -3.67 -41.20
N GLY A 66 18.32 -2.43 -40.90
CA GLY A 66 16.96 -1.97 -41.19
C GLY A 66 16.76 -0.46 -41.30
N GLY A 67 17.83 0.28 -41.59
CA GLY A 67 17.79 1.71 -41.88
C GLY A 67 17.28 2.56 -40.72
N ILE A 68 16.60 3.67 -41.07
CA ILE A 68 16.11 4.66 -40.11
C ILE A 68 15.03 4.08 -39.19
N GLU A 69 14.18 3.20 -39.70
CA GLU A 69 13.08 2.59 -38.93
C GLU A 69 13.61 1.68 -37.82
N LYS A 70 14.69 0.93 -38.06
CA LYS A 70 15.31 0.09 -37.03
C LYS A 70 15.89 0.89 -35.87
N LEU A 71 16.34 2.11 -36.11
CA LEU A 71 16.85 2.99 -35.06
C LEU A 71 15.75 3.52 -34.14
N LYS A 72 14.53 3.67 -34.67
CA LYS A 72 13.35 4.11 -33.92
C LYS A 72 12.85 3.03 -32.95
N GLU A 73 13.21 1.76 -33.17
CA GLU A 73 12.89 0.68 -32.25
C GLU A 73 13.62 0.84 -30.90
N ILE A 74 12.85 0.89 -29.81
CA ILE A 74 13.37 0.90 -28.44
C ILE A 74 12.81 -0.29 -27.69
N ASN A 75 13.64 -1.32 -27.57
CA ASN A 75 13.30 -2.53 -26.85
C ASN A 75 13.74 -2.40 -25.38
N PHE A 76 12.80 -2.01 -24.51
CA PHE A 76 13.04 -2.07 -23.07
C PHE A 76 12.82 -3.48 -22.56
N TYR A 77 13.81 -4.03 -21.85
CA TYR A 77 13.65 -5.31 -21.17
C TYR A 77 12.59 -5.20 -20.07
N ARG A 78 11.45 -5.88 -20.27
CA ARG A 78 10.31 -5.92 -19.34
C ARG A 78 9.93 -7.38 -19.09
N PRO A 79 10.68 -8.11 -18.25
CA PRO A 79 10.39 -9.52 -17.99
C PRO A 79 9.03 -9.63 -17.30
N LYS A 80 8.16 -10.45 -17.87
CA LYS A 80 6.92 -10.87 -17.20
C LYS A 80 7.24 -12.07 -16.32
N SER A 81 6.72 -12.07 -15.10
CA SER A 81 6.86 -13.21 -14.19
C SER A 81 6.08 -14.40 -14.74
N GLU A 82 6.60 -15.62 -14.59
CA GLU A 82 5.85 -16.85 -14.87
C GLU A 82 4.56 -16.94 -14.04
N LEU A 83 4.55 -16.33 -12.84
CA LEU A 83 3.37 -16.23 -11.99
C LEU A 83 2.22 -15.44 -12.63
N GLU A 84 2.49 -14.62 -13.65
CA GLU A 84 1.45 -13.84 -14.33
C GLU A 84 0.47 -14.77 -15.08
N SER A 85 0.93 -15.93 -15.55
CA SER A 85 0.08 -16.93 -16.20
C SER A 85 -0.98 -17.52 -15.26
N GLN A 86 -0.68 -17.58 -13.95
CA GLN A 86 -1.54 -18.15 -12.91
C GLN A 86 -2.25 -17.06 -12.08
N ARG A 87 -2.26 -15.82 -12.56
CA ARG A 87 -2.76 -14.64 -11.84
C ARG A 87 -4.18 -14.80 -11.34
N GLU A 88 -5.09 -15.25 -12.19
CA GLU A 88 -6.51 -15.38 -11.83
C GLU A 88 -6.76 -16.50 -10.83
N THR A 89 -6.08 -17.64 -11.02
CA THR A 89 -6.14 -18.80 -10.12
C THR A 89 -5.67 -18.41 -8.71
N LEU A 90 -4.49 -17.77 -8.62
CA LEU A 90 -3.93 -17.33 -7.35
C LEU A 90 -4.78 -16.25 -6.69
N LYS A 91 -5.35 -15.32 -7.46
CA LYS A 91 -6.26 -14.29 -6.94
C LYS A 91 -7.50 -14.91 -6.28
N LYS A 92 -8.20 -15.81 -6.97
CA LYS A 92 -9.38 -16.50 -6.44
C LYS A 92 -9.07 -17.32 -5.19
N TYR A 93 -7.90 -17.95 -5.14
CA TYR A 93 -7.46 -18.72 -3.98
C TYR A 93 -7.22 -17.81 -2.76
N PHE A 94 -6.46 -16.73 -2.93
CA PHE A 94 -6.10 -15.82 -1.84
C PHE A 94 -7.25 -14.94 -1.36
N GLU A 95 -8.30 -14.74 -2.16
CA GLU A 95 -9.56 -14.12 -1.70
C GLU A 95 -10.27 -14.98 -0.64
N LYS A 96 -10.21 -16.31 -0.77
CA LYS A 96 -10.81 -17.24 0.19
C LYS A 96 -9.88 -17.57 1.36
N ASN A 97 -8.58 -17.65 1.09
CA ASN A 97 -7.55 -18.05 2.05
C ASN A 97 -6.44 -17.01 2.10
N PRO A 98 -6.65 -15.86 2.77
CA PRO A 98 -5.65 -14.80 2.83
C PRO A 98 -4.42 -15.28 3.64
N PRO A 99 -3.20 -15.17 3.10
CA PRO A 99 -1.99 -15.60 3.80
C PRO A 99 -1.65 -14.59 4.90
N ALA A 100 -1.30 -15.08 6.10
CA ALA A 100 -0.92 -14.23 7.23
C ALA A 100 0.48 -13.63 7.06
N THR A 101 1.37 -14.35 6.36
CA THR A 101 2.75 -13.91 6.10
C THR A 101 3.15 -14.09 4.65
N ILE A 102 4.19 -13.37 4.22
CA ILE A 102 4.74 -13.54 2.87
C ILE A 102 5.32 -14.93 2.67
N ASN A 103 5.92 -15.54 3.70
CA ASN A 103 6.48 -16.88 3.60
C ASN A 103 5.38 -17.93 3.44
N GLU A 104 4.23 -17.75 4.11
CA GLU A 104 3.05 -18.57 3.84
C GLU A 104 2.60 -18.40 2.39
N ALA A 105 2.54 -17.17 1.87
CA ALA A 105 2.18 -16.95 0.47
C ALA A 105 3.16 -17.64 -0.51
N VAL A 106 4.47 -17.62 -0.22
CA VAL A 106 5.48 -18.34 -1.01
C VAL A 106 5.17 -19.84 -1.02
N TYR A 107 4.93 -20.43 0.15
CA TYR A 107 4.62 -21.85 0.29
C TYR A 107 3.35 -22.24 -0.49
N ARG A 108 2.25 -21.49 -0.34
CA ARG A 108 0.99 -21.76 -1.04
C ARG A 108 1.10 -21.61 -2.56
N ILE A 109 1.88 -20.63 -3.03
CA ILE A 109 2.14 -20.46 -4.47
C ILE A 109 2.93 -21.66 -5.01
N GLU A 110 3.94 -22.11 -4.28
CA GLU A 110 4.75 -23.28 -4.64
C GLU A 110 3.89 -24.55 -4.70
N GLU A 111 3.01 -24.78 -3.72
CA GLU A 111 2.08 -25.92 -3.73
C GLU A 111 1.09 -25.89 -4.91
N LEU A 112 0.53 -24.71 -5.22
CA LEU A 112 -0.51 -24.59 -6.26
C LEU A 112 0.04 -24.59 -7.69
N THR A 113 1.24 -24.07 -7.88
CA THR A 113 1.78 -23.79 -9.22
C THR A 113 3.09 -24.52 -9.51
N GLY A 114 3.75 -25.09 -8.51
CA GLY A 114 5.10 -25.63 -8.62
C GLY A 114 6.20 -24.55 -8.77
N ILE A 115 5.84 -23.27 -8.82
CA ILE A 115 6.77 -22.17 -9.06
C ILE A 115 7.27 -21.60 -7.74
N LYS A 116 8.58 -21.73 -7.48
CA LYS A 116 9.24 -21.11 -6.32
C LYS A 116 9.80 -19.73 -6.67
N ARG A 117 9.45 -18.71 -5.88
CA ARG A 117 10.00 -17.34 -6.00
C ARG A 117 10.41 -16.79 -4.64
N SER A 118 11.32 -15.80 -4.64
CA SER A 118 11.80 -15.21 -3.39
C SER A 118 10.69 -14.41 -2.70
N PRO A 119 10.73 -14.24 -1.36
CA PRO A 119 9.73 -13.48 -0.62
C PRO A 119 9.52 -12.05 -1.15
N THR A 120 10.59 -11.40 -1.60
CA THR A 120 10.53 -10.05 -2.17
C THR A 120 9.78 -10.02 -3.50
N GLN A 121 9.98 -11.04 -4.35
CA GLN A 121 9.25 -11.17 -5.63
C GLN A 121 7.77 -11.48 -5.39
N VAL A 122 7.47 -12.40 -4.49
CA VAL A 122 6.08 -12.73 -4.11
C VAL A 122 5.38 -11.51 -3.53
N ARG A 123 6.03 -10.75 -2.64
CA ARG A 123 5.48 -9.50 -2.11
C ARG A 123 5.13 -8.49 -3.23
N LYS A 124 6.00 -8.31 -4.22
CA LYS A 124 5.71 -7.43 -5.37
C LYS A 124 4.52 -7.95 -6.19
N PHE A 125 4.45 -9.26 -6.41
CA PHE A 125 3.34 -9.90 -7.11
C PHE A 125 2.01 -9.71 -6.37
N LEU A 126 1.95 -10.00 -5.07
CA LEU A 126 0.72 -9.80 -4.26
C LEU A 126 0.27 -8.33 -4.28
N LYS A 127 1.20 -7.37 -4.22
CA LYS A 127 0.87 -5.94 -4.40
C LYS A 127 0.30 -5.65 -5.78
N SER A 128 0.84 -6.24 -6.84
CA SER A 128 0.29 -6.09 -8.20
C SER A 128 -1.07 -6.74 -8.39
N LEU A 129 -1.44 -7.74 -7.56
CA LEU A 129 -2.80 -8.28 -7.49
C LEU A 129 -3.80 -7.33 -6.82
N GLY A 130 -3.29 -6.30 -6.13
CA GLY A 130 -4.08 -5.33 -5.36
C GLY A 130 -4.14 -5.63 -3.87
N MET A 131 -3.43 -6.65 -3.36
CA MET A 131 -3.45 -7.00 -1.94
C MET A 131 -2.71 -5.96 -1.10
N LYS A 132 -3.27 -5.68 0.08
CA LYS A 132 -2.70 -4.80 1.11
C LYS A 132 -2.57 -5.57 2.41
N CYS A 133 -1.47 -5.35 3.13
CA CYS A 133 -1.31 -5.88 4.48
C CYS A 133 -2.09 -4.96 5.43
N LEU A 134 -3.23 -5.44 5.92
CA LEU A 134 -4.11 -4.71 6.81
C LEU A 134 -4.18 -5.43 8.16
N LYS A 135 -4.27 -4.66 9.23
CA LYS A 135 -4.56 -5.21 10.56
C LYS A 135 -5.99 -5.77 10.52
N ILE A 136 -6.18 -7.01 10.96
CA ILE A 136 -7.51 -7.61 11.06
C ILE A 136 -8.38 -6.81 12.05
N GLY A 137 -9.65 -6.61 11.71
CA GLY A 137 -10.63 -6.01 12.61
C GLY A 137 -11.11 -7.03 13.63
N SER A 138 -11.38 -6.58 14.86
CA SER A 138 -12.08 -7.38 15.86
C SER A 138 -13.58 -7.14 15.73
N LEU A 139 -14.36 -8.22 15.64
CA LEU A 139 -15.81 -8.19 15.85
C LEU A 139 -16.12 -8.84 17.21
N PRO A 140 -17.05 -8.28 18.01
CA PRO A 140 -17.47 -8.93 19.24
C PRO A 140 -18.05 -10.32 18.95
N SER A 141 -17.52 -11.37 19.58
CA SER A 141 -17.87 -12.76 19.25
C SER A 141 -19.30 -13.16 19.59
N LYS A 142 -20.01 -12.35 20.39
CA LYS A 142 -21.40 -12.59 20.83
C LYS A 142 -22.40 -11.66 20.14
N ALA A 143 -21.98 -10.84 19.19
CA ALA A 143 -22.87 -9.92 18.50
C ALA A 143 -23.76 -10.70 17.51
N ASP A 144 -25.07 -10.65 17.72
CA ASP A 144 -26.08 -11.10 16.76
C ASP A 144 -26.69 -9.87 16.07
N PRO A 145 -26.51 -9.69 14.74
CA PRO A 145 -27.04 -8.54 14.02
C PRO A 145 -28.57 -8.46 14.03
N ASP A 146 -29.25 -9.61 13.94
CA ASP A 146 -30.70 -9.65 13.81
C ASP A 146 -31.36 -9.29 15.15
N GLU A 147 -30.84 -9.81 16.27
CA GLU A 147 -31.30 -9.42 17.62
C GLU A 147 -31.05 -7.93 17.92
N GLN A 148 -29.96 -7.37 17.41
CA GLN A 148 -29.62 -5.95 17.59
C GLN A 148 -30.56 -5.03 16.83
N GLU A 149 -30.89 -5.35 15.57
CA GLU A 149 -31.84 -4.55 14.78
C GLU A 149 -33.25 -4.64 15.41
N ASP A 150 -33.68 -5.84 15.82
CA ASP A 150 -34.94 -6.04 16.51
C ASP A 150 -35.04 -5.22 17.80
N TYR A 151 -33.96 -5.15 18.60
CA TYR A 151 -33.92 -4.33 19.80
C TYR A 151 -34.02 -2.83 19.47
N LYS A 152 -33.29 -2.40 18.45
CA LYS A 152 -33.24 -0.99 18.02
C LYS A 152 -34.62 -0.51 17.59
N GLU A 153 -35.27 -1.21 16.66
CA GLU A 153 -36.58 -0.84 16.13
C GLU A 153 -37.69 -0.98 17.17
N LYS A 154 -37.76 -2.11 17.89
CA LYS A 154 -38.91 -2.42 18.75
C LYS A 154 -38.82 -1.78 20.13
N LYS A 155 -37.63 -1.49 20.66
CA LYS A 155 -37.45 -1.03 22.04
C LYS A 155 -36.77 0.34 22.15
N LEU A 156 -35.67 0.57 21.44
CA LEU A 156 -34.87 1.77 21.61
C LEU A 156 -35.53 3.00 20.94
N GLU A 157 -35.91 2.89 19.68
CA GLU A 157 -36.49 4.00 18.91
C GLU A 157 -37.78 4.56 19.52
N PRO A 158 -38.76 3.74 19.97
CA PRO A 158 -39.96 4.27 20.62
C PRO A 158 -39.63 5.06 21.89
N ARG A 159 -38.68 4.60 22.71
CA ARG A 159 -38.26 5.29 23.94
C ARG A 159 -37.52 6.60 23.64
N LEU A 160 -36.75 6.64 22.56
CA LEU A 160 -36.10 7.87 22.10
C LEU A 160 -37.13 8.88 21.58
N ASN A 161 -38.19 8.44 20.92
CA ASN A 161 -39.28 9.33 20.50
C ASN A 161 -40.05 9.88 21.70
N GLU A 162 -40.39 9.05 22.69
CA GLU A 162 -40.95 9.52 23.98
C GLU A 162 -40.04 10.54 24.66
N ALA A 163 -38.72 10.36 24.57
CA ALA A 163 -37.76 11.29 25.15
C ALA A 163 -37.70 12.63 24.41
N LYS A 164 -37.79 12.63 23.08
CA LYS A 164 -37.92 13.86 22.27
C LYS A 164 -39.20 14.63 22.61
N GLU A 165 -40.28 13.91 22.90
CA GLU A 165 -41.56 14.49 23.34
C GLU A 165 -41.55 14.96 24.81
N GLY A 166 -40.45 14.76 25.55
CA GLY A 166 -40.33 15.14 26.95
C GLY A 166 -41.09 14.25 27.92
N LYS A 167 -41.63 13.10 27.46
CA LYS A 167 -42.38 12.14 28.30
C LYS A 167 -41.47 11.23 29.12
N ARG A 168 -40.21 11.10 28.70
CA ARG A 168 -39.21 10.20 29.31
C ARG A 168 -37.83 10.85 29.25
N ALA A 169 -36.97 10.56 30.22
CA ALA A 169 -35.53 10.77 30.08
C ALA A 169 -34.86 9.45 29.69
N VAL A 170 -34.03 9.47 28.65
CA VAL A 170 -33.24 8.30 28.21
C VAL A 170 -31.78 8.63 28.40
N PHE A 171 -31.07 7.75 29.12
CA PHE A 171 -29.64 7.85 29.34
C PHE A 171 -28.92 6.62 28.77
N PHE A 172 -27.82 6.85 28.07
CA PHE A 172 -26.86 5.81 27.73
C PHE A 172 -25.82 5.73 28.83
N VAL A 173 -25.78 4.59 29.53
CA VAL A 173 -24.92 4.39 30.69
C VAL A 173 -23.84 3.38 30.36
N ASP A 174 -22.59 3.74 30.62
CA ASP A 174 -21.44 2.85 30.47
C ASP A 174 -20.35 3.16 31.50
N ALA A 175 -19.48 2.19 31.74
CA ALA A 175 -18.35 2.30 32.67
C ALA A 175 -17.02 2.24 31.92
N ALA A 176 -16.21 3.29 32.07
CA ALA A 176 -14.83 3.31 31.61
C ALA A 176 -13.87 2.97 32.75
N HIS A 177 -12.90 2.10 32.48
CA HIS A 177 -11.92 1.63 33.45
C HIS A 177 -10.49 2.03 33.02
N PHE A 178 -9.97 3.10 33.61
CA PHE A 178 -8.63 3.60 33.30
C PHE A 178 -7.59 2.90 34.17
N VAL A 179 -6.71 2.11 33.56
CA VAL A 179 -5.61 1.44 34.29
C VAL A 179 -4.50 2.45 34.55
N MET A 180 -4.10 2.58 35.82
CA MET A 180 -2.95 3.40 36.21
C MET A 180 -1.64 2.65 35.90
N GLY A 181 -1.35 2.42 34.62
CA GLY A 181 -0.18 1.70 34.13
C GLY A 181 0.75 2.60 33.32
N ALA A 182 2.04 2.28 33.31
CA ALA A 182 2.99 2.89 32.39
C ALA A 182 2.96 2.16 31.04
N PHE A 183 2.76 2.89 29.94
CA PHE A 183 2.92 2.35 28.59
C PHE A 183 4.40 2.41 28.20
N LEU A 184 5.09 1.28 28.30
CA LEU A 184 6.52 1.19 27.99
C LEU A 184 6.74 1.11 26.47
N GLY A 185 7.72 1.87 25.98
CA GLY A 185 8.19 1.81 24.59
C GLY A 185 9.42 0.91 24.42
N PHE A 186 9.82 0.71 23.17
CA PHE A 186 11.09 0.05 22.86
C PHE A 186 12.22 1.07 22.79
N VAL A 187 13.35 0.76 23.40
CA VAL A 187 14.57 1.56 23.34
C VAL A 187 15.74 0.67 22.93
N TRP A 188 16.69 1.25 22.20
CA TRP A 188 17.96 0.60 21.89
C TRP A 188 18.88 0.76 23.09
N CYS A 189 19.14 -0.33 23.82
CA CYS A 189 19.95 -0.29 25.03
C CYS A 189 20.85 -1.54 25.10
N PHE A 190 22.08 -1.36 25.58
CA PHE A 190 23.03 -2.46 25.80
C PHE A 190 22.58 -3.39 26.94
N GLU A 191 21.81 -2.87 27.89
CA GLU A 191 21.22 -3.61 29.01
C GLU A 191 19.78 -3.14 29.26
N ARG A 192 18.97 -3.98 29.90
CA ARG A 192 17.56 -3.68 30.17
C ARG A 192 17.42 -2.52 31.16
N LEU A 193 16.76 -1.46 30.73
CA LEU A 193 16.38 -0.33 31.58
C LEU A 193 15.02 -0.59 32.25
N PHE A 194 14.87 -0.15 33.50
CA PHE A 194 13.65 -0.32 34.28
C PHE A 194 13.04 1.03 34.64
N VAL A 195 11.72 1.16 34.43
CA VAL A 195 10.94 2.32 34.86
C VAL A 195 10.05 1.89 36.02
N LYS A 196 10.02 2.69 37.09
CA LYS A 196 9.08 2.46 38.20
C LYS A 196 7.66 2.72 37.71
N SER A 197 6.81 1.70 37.73
CA SER A 197 5.39 1.80 37.43
C SER A 197 4.54 1.52 38.68
N PRO A 198 3.27 1.94 38.72
CA PRO A 198 2.39 1.60 39.83
C PRO A 198 2.28 0.09 40.02
N SER A 199 2.29 -0.36 41.28
CA SER A 199 2.09 -1.78 41.63
C SER A 199 0.61 -2.12 41.76
N GLY A 200 0.21 -3.29 41.24
CA GLY A 200 -1.14 -3.83 41.37
C GLY A 200 -2.15 -3.35 40.31
N ARG A 201 -3.41 -3.76 40.45
CA ARG A 201 -4.53 -3.34 39.57
C ARG A 201 -5.16 -2.06 40.12
N LYS A 202 -4.45 -0.94 40.05
CA LYS A 202 -5.06 0.37 40.33
C LYS A 202 -5.82 0.86 39.10
N ARG A 203 -7.09 1.17 39.28
CA ARG A 203 -7.97 1.66 38.22
C ARG A 203 -8.71 2.89 38.71
N PHE A 204 -8.81 3.89 37.86
CA PHE A 204 -9.78 4.96 38.01
C PHE A 204 -11.01 4.57 37.18
N ASN A 205 -12.15 4.41 37.83
CA ASN A 205 -13.40 4.02 37.19
C ASN A 205 -14.29 5.24 37.05
N VAL A 206 -14.89 5.38 35.88
CA VAL A 206 -15.84 6.44 35.57
C VAL A 206 -17.12 5.76 35.09
N LEU A 207 -18.17 5.85 35.89
CA LEU A 207 -19.53 5.50 35.48
C LEU A 207 -20.18 6.77 34.93
N GLY A 208 -20.51 6.75 33.65
CA GLY A 208 -21.10 7.89 32.96
C GLY A 208 -22.50 7.59 32.45
N ALA A 209 -23.40 8.56 32.60
CA ALA A 209 -24.72 8.56 31.98
C ALA A 209 -24.84 9.77 31.04
N LEU A 210 -24.98 9.50 29.74
CA LEU A 210 -25.20 10.52 28.70
C LEU A 210 -26.70 10.64 28.42
N ASN A 211 -27.27 11.83 28.62
CA ASN A 211 -28.65 12.10 28.23
C ASN A 211 -28.77 12.06 26.69
N ALA A 212 -29.68 11.23 26.18
CA ALA A 212 -29.83 10.99 24.74
C ALA A 212 -30.37 12.19 23.95
N ILE A 213 -30.93 13.20 24.62
CA ILE A 213 -31.52 14.40 23.99
C ILE A 213 -30.66 15.64 24.25
N THR A 214 -30.31 15.91 25.51
CA THR A 214 -29.55 17.12 25.88
C THR A 214 -28.05 16.94 25.67
N HIS A 215 -27.56 15.70 25.56
CA HIS A 215 -26.14 15.34 25.55
C HIS A 215 -25.36 15.77 26.81
N GLU A 216 -26.07 16.09 27.89
CA GLU A 216 -25.45 16.30 29.20
C GLU A 216 -24.95 14.98 29.77
N VAL A 217 -23.81 15.04 30.45
CA VAL A 217 -23.15 13.86 31.02
C VAL A 217 -23.12 13.97 32.53
N ILE A 218 -23.66 12.96 33.19
CA ILE A 218 -23.59 12.78 34.64
C ILE A 218 -22.51 11.73 34.93
N LEU A 219 -21.64 12.02 35.89
CA LEU A 219 -20.49 11.17 36.22
C LEU A 219 -20.49 10.77 37.69
N VAL A 220 -20.16 9.51 37.95
CA VAL A 220 -19.77 8.97 39.26
C VAL A 220 -18.39 8.33 39.10
N THR A 221 -17.42 8.76 39.91
CA THR A 221 -16.02 8.34 39.78
C THR A 221 -15.51 7.70 41.05
N ASN A 222 -14.68 6.66 40.94
CA ASN A 222 -13.99 6.05 42.08
C ASN A 222 -12.67 5.38 41.69
N ASP A 223 -11.87 5.01 42.70
CA ASP A 223 -10.59 4.32 42.55
C ASP A 223 -10.67 2.80 42.85
N THR A 224 -11.88 2.24 42.95
CA THR A 224 -12.12 0.85 43.40
C THR A 224 -12.84 0.02 42.33
N TYR A 225 -14.15 -0.16 42.46
CA TYR A 225 -15.00 -0.95 41.58
C TYR A 225 -16.30 -0.21 41.28
N ILE A 226 -16.91 -0.50 40.14
CA ILE A 226 -18.31 -0.15 39.89
C ILE A 226 -19.17 -1.28 40.45
N THR A 227 -19.94 -0.96 41.49
CA THR A 227 -20.91 -1.87 42.11
C THR A 227 -22.31 -1.26 42.05
N ALA A 228 -23.32 -1.99 42.54
CA ALA A 228 -24.70 -1.48 42.62
C ALA A 228 -24.77 -0.13 43.36
N THR A 229 -23.91 0.11 44.36
CA THR A 229 -23.86 1.38 45.10
C THR A 229 -23.57 2.57 44.20
N GLN A 230 -22.60 2.46 43.28
CA GLN A 230 -22.27 3.55 42.35
C GLN A 230 -23.37 3.76 41.30
N VAL A 231 -24.09 2.70 40.95
CA VAL A 231 -25.26 2.81 40.06
C VAL A 231 -26.40 3.54 40.78
N CYS A 232 -26.66 3.24 42.05
CA CYS A 232 -27.62 3.99 42.85
C CYS A 232 -27.21 5.46 42.98
N GLU A 233 -25.94 5.74 43.28
CA GLU A 233 -25.41 7.11 43.35
C GLU A 233 -25.60 7.86 42.02
N LEU A 234 -25.44 7.18 40.88
CA LEU A 234 -25.69 7.77 39.56
C LEU A 234 -27.17 8.11 39.36
N LEU A 235 -28.09 7.25 39.83
CA LEU A 235 -29.54 7.46 39.70
C LEU A 235 -30.08 8.56 40.63
N GLU A 236 -29.34 8.89 41.69
CA GLU A 236 -29.67 9.98 42.63
C GLU A 236 -29.25 11.36 42.12
N LYS A 237 -28.45 11.44 41.05
CA LYS A 237 -27.99 12.69 40.42
C LYS A 237 -28.93 13.15 39.30
#